data_AF-Q86MU7-F1
#
_entry.id   AF-Q86MU7-F1
#
_cell.length_a   1.000
_cell.length_b   1.000
_cell.length_c   1.000
_cell.angle_alpha   90.00
_cell.angle_beta   90.00
_cell.angle_gamma   90.00
#
_symmetry.space_group_name_H-M   'P 1'
#
loop_
_entity.id
_entity.type
_entity.pdbx_description
1 polymer ?
#
loop_
_entity_poly.entity_id
_entity_poly.type
_entity_poly.pdbx_seq_one_letter_code
_entity_poly.pdbx_strand_id
1 'polypeptide(L)'
;VKDLENIKESSSHVDLRDAFIQSAAVETFFLWHKFKKDKEIEKREKNRADGIVPGTSVLHDEDEDEANKNKDPQQLLQEKGEIPEEFKRQMFYTLGDYRDICIGKRPDGIDTVSASDKDTMDKIQKKIKEILPKNGDTVPGQKSVDPRKTWWQTFGPSIWEGMICALSYDTDKTDDKKIKKNEQVETKLKEKLKKENGEYHYKNVVLKDENSGTDGPKSTEAPTHLSKFVLRPPYF
;
A
#
# COMPACT_ATOMS: atom_id res chain seq x y z
N VAL A 1 -6.36 -3.91 -10.27
CA VAL A 1 -7.83 -3.83 -10.49
C VAL A 1 -8.31 -4.70 -11.65
N LYS A 2 -7.64 -4.74 -12.81
CA LYS A 2 -8.05 -5.56 -13.97
C LYS A 2 -8.28 -7.05 -13.65
N ASP A 3 -7.49 -7.63 -12.74
CA ASP A 3 -7.67 -9.04 -12.35
C ASP A 3 -8.97 -9.25 -11.57
N LEU A 4 -9.41 -8.25 -10.78
CA LEU A 4 -10.71 -8.27 -10.10
C LEU A 4 -11.88 -8.22 -11.09
N GLU A 5 -11.71 -7.48 -12.20
CA GLU A 5 -12.70 -7.43 -13.28
C GLU A 5 -12.82 -8.78 -14.00
N ASN A 6 -11.74 -9.57 -14.06
CA ASN A 6 -11.70 -10.84 -14.81
C ASN A 6 -12.01 -12.09 -13.98
N ILE A 7 -12.32 -11.96 -12.68
CA ILE A 7 -12.74 -13.09 -11.84
C ILE A 7 -13.97 -13.76 -12.45
N LYS A 8 -13.98 -15.10 -12.53
CA LYS A 8 -15.13 -15.85 -13.07
C LYS A 8 -16.23 -15.95 -12.02
N GLU A 9 -17.49 -16.03 -12.45
CA GLU A 9 -18.65 -16.11 -11.55
C GLU A 9 -18.65 -17.40 -10.68
N SER A 10 -17.92 -18.45 -11.10
CA SER A 10 -17.72 -19.71 -10.35
C SER A 10 -16.44 -19.76 -9.52
N SER A 11 -15.77 -18.62 -9.30
CA SER A 11 -14.49 -18.55 -8.59
C SER A 11 -14.67 -18.74 -7.09
N SER A 12 -13.72 -19.45 -6.47
CA SER A 12 -13.69 -19.74 -5.04
C SER A 12 -13.25 -18.53 -4.20
N HIS A 13 -13.42 -18.61 -2.87
CA HIS A 13 -12.87 -17.62 -1.94
C HIS A 13 -11.34 -17.47 -2.07
N VAL A 14 -10.66 -18.53 -2.55
CA VAL A 14 -9.21 -18.56 -2.77
C VAL A 14 -8.84 -17.80 -4.03
N ASP A 15 -9.61 -17.96 -5.12
CA ASP A 15 -9.38 -17.20 -6.36
C ASP A 15 -9.59 -15.71 -6.14
N LEU A 16 -10.62 -15.35 -5.35
CA LEU A 16 -10.84 -13.95 -4.94
C LEU A 16 -9.63 -13.41 -4.18
N ARG A 17 -9.06 -14.19 -3.25
CA ARG A 17 -7.88 -13.80 -2.47
C ARG A 17 -6.70 -13.53 -3.40
N ASP A 18 -6.45 -14.44 -4.33
CA ASP A 18 -5.31 -14.33 -5.24
C ASP A 18 -5.45 -13.12 -6.17
N ALA A 19 -6.66 -12.83 -6.65
CA ALA A 19 -6.91 -11.63 -7.46
C ALA A 19 -6.70 -10.32 -6.68
N PHE A 20 -7.09 -10.28 -5.39
CA PHE A 20 -6.82 -9.14 -4.52
C PHE A 20 -5.32 -8.96 -4.27
N ILE A 21 -4.60 -10.05 -3.95
CA ILE A 21 -3.15 -10.04 -3.72
C ILE A 21 -2.42 -9.55 -4.99
N GLN A 22 -2.72 -10.13 -6.15
CA GLN A 22 -2.11 -9.76 -7.42
C GLN A 22 -2.38 -8.30 -7.77
N SER A 23 -3.64 -7.86 -7.66
CA SER A 23 -4.00 -6.48 -7.95
C SER A 23 -3.25 -5.50 -7.05
N ALA A 24 -3.24 -5.71 -5.74
CA ALA A 24 -2.58 -4.81 -4.79
C ALA A 24 -1.05 -4.82 -4.95
N ALA A 25 -0.45 -5.98 -5.24
CA ALA A 25 0.98 -6.10 -5.49
C ALA A 25 1.40 -5.36 -6.77
N VAL A 26 0.65 -5.51 -7.86
CA VAL A 26 0.92 -4.80 -9.12
C VAL A 26 0.76 -3.30 -8.96
N GLU A 27 -0.27 -2.85 -8.25
CA GLU A 27 -0.46 -1.42 -7.96
C GLU A 27 0.70 -0.87 -7.13
N THR A 28 1.11 -1.60 -6.09
CA THR A 28 2.28 -1.23 -5.26
C THR A 28 3.56 -1.15 -6.08
N PHE A 29 3.78 -2.07 -7.02
CA PHE A 29 4.94 -2.07 -7.92
C PHE A 29 5.01 -0.79 -8.75
N PHE A 30 3.90 -0.38 -9.36
CA PHE A 30 3.86 0.85 -10.17
C PHE A 30 3.90 2.12 -9.33
N LEU A 31 3.24 2.13 -8.15
CA LEU A 31 3.35 3.23 -7.20
C LEU A 31 4.78 3.41 -6.72
N TRP A 32 5.50 2.32 -6.44
CA TRP A 32 6.91 2.37 -6.04
C TRP A 32 7.79 2.95 -7.15
N HIS A 33 7.57 2.49 -8.40
CA HIS A 33 8.27 3.06 -9.55
C HIS A 33 8.06 4.57 -9.67
N LYS A 34 6.79 5.00 -9.60
CA LYS A 34 6.42 6.42 -9.69
C LYS A 34 7.03 7.23 -8.54
N PHE A 35 6.92 6.75 -7.31
CA PHE A 35 7.47 7.41 -6.12
C PHE A 35 8.97 7.68 -6.26
N LYS A 36 9.74 6.70 -6.74
CA LYS A 36 11.18 6.87 -7.02
C LYS A 36 11.43 7.95 -8.08
N LYS A 37 10.66 7.96 -9.17
CA LYS A 37 10.79 8.99 -10.22
C LYS A 37 10.45 10.39 -9.70
N ASP A 38 9.40 10.51 -8.91
CA ASP A 38 8.98 11.78 -8.32
C ASP A 38 10.05 12.33 -7.37
N LYS A 39 10.68 11.47 -6.56
CA LYS A 39 11.81 11.85 -5.68
C LYS A 39 13.06 12.30 -6.45
N GLU A 40 13.36 11.66 -7.58
CA GLU A 40 14.46 12.10 -8.46
C GLU A 40 14.18 13.48 -9.10
N ILE A 41 12.93 13.76 -9.45
CA ILE A 41 12.51 15.07 -9.96
C ILE A 41 12.62 16.12 -8.85
N GLU A 42 12.07 15.85 -7.66
CA GLU A 42 12.11 16.74 -6.49
C GLU A 42 13.56 17.14 -6.15
N LYS A 43 14.47 16.16 -6.11
CA LYS A 43 15.90 16.39 -5.86
C LYS A 43 16.54 17.27 -6.94
N ARG A 44 16.21 17.04 -8.21
CA ARG A 44 16.73 17.84 -9.34
C ARG A 44 16.23 19.28 -9.29
N GLU A 45 14.96 19.50 -8.93
CA GLU A 45 14.37 20.83 -8.83
C GLU A 45 14.95 21.62 -7.65
N LYS A 46 15.11 20.99 -6.48
CA LYS A 46 15.81 21.59 -5.32
C LYS A 46 17.22 22.03 -5.69
N ASN A 47 18.03 21.15 -6.30
CA ASN A 47 19.38 21.47 -6.72
C ASN A 47 19.43 22.65 -7.73
N ARG A 48 18.43 22.76 -8.62
CA ARG A 48 18.32 23.90 -9.55
C ARG A 48 17.94 25.20 -8.85
N ALA A 49 17.03 25.15 -7.88
CA ALA A 49 16.62 26.32 -7.10
C ALA A 49 17.77 26.86 -6.25
N ASP A 50 18.58 25.98 -5.67
CA ASP A 50 19.72 26.35 -4.81
C ASP A 50 20.98 26.77 -5.59
N GLY A 51 20.92 26.80 -6.93
CA GLY A 51 22.05 27.16 -7.78
C GLY A 51 23.21 26.15 -7.77
N ILE A 52 22.97 24.92 -7.30
CA ILE A 52 23.98 23.87 -7.19
C ILE A 52 24.29 23.30 -8.58
N VAL A 53 25.54 23.42 -9.01
CA VAL A 53 26.02 22.87 -10.29
C VAL A 53 26.11 21.34 -10.20
N PRO A 54 25.65 20.57 -11.21
CA PRO A 54 25.85 19.13 -11.24
C PRO A 54 27.34 18.79 -11.23
N GLY A 55 27.84 18.21 -10.12
CA GLY A 55 29.26 17.83 -9.95
C GLY A 55 29.98 18.45 -8.74
N THR A 56 29.33 19.37 -8.01
CA THR A 56 29.85 19.90 -6.74
C THR A 56 29.26 19.13 -5.56
N SER A 57 30.08 18.38 -4.82
CA SER A 57 29.69 17.77 -3.54
C SER A 57 29.58 18.88 -2.49
N VAL A 58 28.37 19.34 -2.19
CA VAL A 58 28.13 20.19 -1.02
C VAL A 58 27.98 19.27 0.18
N LEU A 59 28.96 19.31 1.08
CA LEU A 59 28.84 18.78 2.43
C LEU A 59 27.87 19.72 3.17
N HIS A 60 26.62 19.30 3.39
CA HIS A 60 25.72 19.97 4.31
C HIS A 60 25.86 19.33 5.69
N ASP A 61 26.04 20.18 6.70
CA ASP A 61 26.11 19.80 8.11
C ASP A 61 24.96 18.86 8.50
N GLU A 62 25.34 17.71 9.07
CA GLU A 62 24.44 16.63 9.43
C GLU A 62 23.76 16.94 10.78
N ASP A 63 22.53 17.44 10.74
CA ASP A 63 21.57 17.12 11.80
C ASP A 63 21.07 15.68 11.55
N GLU A 64 21.20 14.80 12.55
CA GLU A 64 20.88 13.36 12.45
C GLU A 64 19.43 13.08 11.97
N ASP A 65 18.51 14.04 12.14
CA ASP A 65 17.11 13.96 11.69
C ASP A 65 16.92 14.25 10.18
N GLU A 66 17.85 14.98 9.53
CA GLU A 66 17.83 15.25 8.07
C GLU A 66 18.53 14.14 7.26
N ALA A 67 19.32 13.29 7.92
CA ALA A 67 20.09 12.22 7.27
C ALA A 67 19.22 11.13 6.60
N ASN A 68 17.92 11.05 6.92
CA ASN A 68 16.97 10.13 6.27
C ASN A 68 16.12 10.80 5.17
N LYS A 69 16.01 12.14 5.15
CA LYS A 69 15.19 12.88 4.16
C LYS A 69 15.84 13.00 2.78
N ASN A 70 17.17 12.91 2.71
CA ASN A 70 17.93 13.03 1.46
C ASN A 70 18.51 11.71 0.92
N LYS A 71 18.23 10.57 1.57
CA LYS A 71 18.67 9.26 1.08
C LYS A 71 17.74 8.77 -0.02
N ASP A 72 18.36 8.22 -1.07
CA ASP A 72 17.64 7.63 -2.18
C ASP A 72 16.70 6.50 -1.66
N PRO A 73 15.39 6.55 -1.99
CA PRO A 73 14.42 5.57 -1.52
C PRO A 73 14.79 4.12 -1.84
N GLN A 74 15.45 3.90 -2.98
CA GLN A 74 15.86 2.57 -3.43
C GLN A 74 17.05 2.06 -2.62
N GLN A 75 17.98 2.93 -2.20
CA GLN A 75 19.07 2.61 -1.28
C GLN A 75 18.55 2.25 0.11
N LEU A 76 17.63 3.04 0.69
CA LEU A 76 17.03 2.74 2.01
C LEU A 76 16.40 1.35 2.03
N LEU A 77 15.66 1.02 0.98
CA LEU A 77 15.04 -0.29 0.83
C LEU A 77 16.08 -1.41 0.64
N GLN A 78 17.14 -1.17 -0.14
CA GLN A 78 18.19 -2.16 -0.40
C GLN A 78 19.07 -2.43 0.81
N GLU A 79 19.49 -1.40 1.52
CA GLU A 79 20.44 -1.48 2.63
C GLU A 79 19.76 -1.92 3.92
N LYS A 80 18.60 -1.33 4.23
CA LYS A 80 17.94 -1.52 5.53
C LYS A 80 16.62 -2.30 5.43
N GLY A 81 16.09 -2.51 4.22
CA GLY A 81 14.70 -2.95 4.07
C GLY A 81 13.73 -1.92 4.63
N GLU A 82 14.09 -0.63 4.60
CA GLU A 82 13.28 0.45 5.16
C GLU A 82 12.39 1.06 4.07
N ILE A 83 11.07 1.05 4.32
CA ILE A 83 10.08 1.66 3.44
C ILE A 83 9.91 3.12 3.85
N PRO A 84 10.16 4.11 2.96
CA PRO A 84 9.96 5.53 3.28
C PRO A 84 8.56 5.81 3.83
N GLU A 85 8.45 6.63 4.88
CA GLU A 85 7.17 6.90 5.56
C GLU A 85 6.11 7.47 4.61
N GLU A 86 6.48 8.38 3.71
CA GLU A 86 5.58 8.95 2.69
C GLU A 86 5.00 7.87 1.76
N PHE A 87 5.84 6.91 1.35
CA PHE A 87 5.41 5.82 0.48
C PHE A 87 4.59 4.78 1.26
N LYS A 88 5.00 4.45 2.49
CA LYS A 88 4.24 3.59 3.40
C LYS A 88 2.83 4.15 3.64
N ARG A 89 2.68 5.46 3.76
CA ARG A 89 1.37 6.13 3.84
C ARG A 89 0.51 5.88 2.60
N GLN A 90 1.07 5.97 1.39
CA GLN A 90 0.35 5.63 0.16
C GLN A 90 -0.12 4.17 0.18
N MET A 91 0.74 3.24 0.60
CA MET A 91 0.38 1.82 0.72
C MET A 91 -0.77 1.58 1.72
N PHE A 92 -0.82 2.32 2.84
CA PHE A 92 -1.92 2.24 3.80
C PHE A 92 -3.25 2.67 3.20
N TYR A 93 -3.27 3.77 2.44
CA TYR A 93 -4.47 4.24 1.74
C TYR A 93 -4.91 3.25 0.66
N THR A 94 -3.98 2.77 -0.18
CA THR A 94 -4.28 1.75 -1.19
C THR A 94 -4.91 0.51 -0.55
N LEU A 95 -4.36 -0.01 0.56
CA LEU A 95 -4.96 -1.16 1.24
C LEU A 95 -6.35 -0.84 1.82
N GLY A 96 -6.57 0.39 2.29
CA GLY A 96 -7.87 0.90 2.70
C GLY A 96 -8.89 0.86 1.56
N ASP A 97 -8.50 1.31 0.36
CA ASP A 97 -9.35 1.27 -0.83
C ASP A 97 -9.71 -0.17 -1.20
N TYR A 98 -8.75 -1.09 -1.20
CA TYR A 98 -9.02 -2.53 -1.41
C TYR A 98 -10.01 -3.08 -0.37
N ARG A 99 -9.92 -2.65 0.89
CA ARG A 99 -10.90 -3.06 1.89
C ARG A 99 -12.28 -2.55 1.54
N ASP A 100 -12.41 -1.29 1.20
CA ASP A 100 -13.69 -0.67 0.89
C ASP A 100 -14.33 -1.36 -0.33
N ILE A 101 -13.53 -1.68 -1.35
CA ILE A 101 -13.94 -2.54 -2.47
C ILE A 101 -14.45 -3.90 -1.94
N CYS A 102 -13.73 -4.57 -1.04
CA CYS A 102 -14.14 -5.87 -0.50
C CYS A 102 -15.50 -5.81 0.23
N ILE A 103 -15.69 -4.84 1.14
CA ILE A 103 -16.92 -4.73 1.93
C ILE A 103 -18.09 -4.06 1.17
N GLY A 104 -17.83 -3.63 -0.06
CA GLY A 104 -18.79 -2.98 -0.94
C GLY A 104 -19.16 -1.57 -0.52
N LYS A 105 -18.18 -0.84 0.01
CA LYS A 105 -18.16 0.61 -0.02
C LYS A 105 -17.48 1.03 -1.32
N ARG A 106 -17.97 2.09 -1.95
CA ARG A 106 -17.23 2.70 -3.05
C ARG A 106 -16.06 3.46 -2.42
N PRO A 107 -14.80 3.21 -2.84
CA PRO A 107 -13.69 4.06 -2.46
C PRO A 107 -14.00 5.51 -2.87
N ASP A 108 -13.59 6.47 -2.06
CA ASP A 108 -13.90 7.87 -2.33
C ASP A 108 -13.15 8.38 -3.58
N GLY A 109 -13.74 9.34 -4.27
CA GLY A 109 -13.25 9.82 -5.57
C GLY A 109 -13.75 9.02 -6.78
N ILE A 110 -14.30 7.81 -6.58
CA ILE A 110 -14.95 7.06 -7.67
C ILE A 110 -16.24 7.72 -8.19
N ASP A 111 -16.83 8.64 -7.44
CA ASP A 111 -17.94 9.46 -7.93
C ASP A 111 -17.53 10.48 -9.01
N THR A 112 -16.26 10.88 -9.01
CA THR A 112 -15.70 11.87 -9.93
C THR A 112 -15.01 11.27 -11.16
N VAL A 113 -14.84 9.93 -11.23
CA VAL A 113 -14.27 9.27 -12.42
C VAL A 113 -15.31 9.03 -13.51
N SER A 114 -14.79 8.71 -14.69
CA SER A 114 -15.55 8.51 -15.92
C SER A 114 -16.65 7.44 -15.77
N ALA A 115 -17.67 7.49 -16.63
CA ALA A 115 -18.75 6.50 -16.64
C ALA A 115 -18.24 5.05 -16.78
N SER A 116 -17.16 4.84 -17.56
CA SER A 116 -16.52 3.53 -17.71
C SER A 116 -15.93 2.97 -16.41
N ASP A 117 -15.39 3.83 -15.54
CA ASP A 117 -14.80 3.39 -14.28
C ASP A 117 -15.88 3.00 -13.25
N LYS A 118 -17.04 3.68 -13.30
CA LYS A 118 -18.23 3.31 -12.50
C LYS A 118 -18.74 1.93 -12.90
N ASP A 119 -18.84 1.66 -14.20
CA ASP A 119 -19.28 0.36 -14.72
C ASP A 119 -18.34 -0.77 -14.28
N THR A 120 -17.02 -0.55 -14.32
CA THR A 120 -16.03 -1.54 -13.85
C THR A 120 -16.18 -1.81 -12.36
N MET A 121 -16.38 -0.77 -11.55
CA MET A 121 -16.57 -0.93 -10.10
C MET A 121 -17.85 -1.69 -9.77
N ASP A 122 -18.96 -1.41 -10.46
CA ASP A 122 -20.21 -2.12 -10.26
C ASP A 122 -20.10 -3.61 -10.64
N LYS A 123 -19.37 -3.92 -11.73
CA LYS A 123 -19.06 -5.30 -12.12
C LYS A 123 -18.26 -6.03 -11.04
N ILE A 124 -17.22 -5.39 -10.50
CA ILE A 124 -16.39 -5.96 -9.42
C ILE A 124 -17.26 -6.20 -8.18
N GLN A 125 -18.09 -5.23 -7.79
CA GLN A 125 -18.99 -5.36 -6.64
C GLN A 125 -19.99 -6.51 -6.80
N LYS A 126 -20.54 -6.68 -8.01
CA LYS A 126 -21.44 -7.78 -8.33
C LYS A 126 -20.75 -9.13 -8.18
N LYS A 127 -19.55 -9.30 -8.74
CA LYS A 127 -18.77 -10.54 -8.62
C LYS A 127 -18.40 -10.86 -7.17
N ILE A 128 -17.97 -9.85 -6.41
CA ILE A 128 -17.70 -10.02 -4.97
C ILE A 128 -18.99 -10.43 -4.23
N LYS A 129 -20.16 -9.93 -4.62
CA LYS A 129 -21.44 -10.34 -4.02
C LYS A 129 -21.82 -11.78 -4.31
N GLU A 130 -21.49 -12.28 -5.49
CA GLU A 130 -21.75 -13.67 -5.88
C GLU A 130 -20.84 -14.64 -5.13
N ILE A 131 -19.55 -14.30 -4.97
CA ILE A 131 -18.58 -15.11 -4.23
C ILE A 131 -18.76 -14.98 -2.71
N LEU A 132 -19.02 -13.76 -2.22
CA LEU A 132 -19.21 -13.41 -0.81
C LEU A 132 -20.57 -12.71 -0.62
N PRO A 133 -21.66 -13.49 -0.53
CA PRO A 133 -22.99 -12.94 -0.27
C PRO A 133 -23.02 -12.24 1.10
N LYS A 134 -23.68 -11.08 1.18
CA LYS A 134 -23.77 -10.28 2.43
C LYS A 134 -24.55 -10.97 3.55
N ASN A 135 -25.37 -11.96 3.22
CA ASN A 135 -26.13 -12.76 4.16
C ASN A 135 -25.46 -14.14 4.22
N GLY A 136 -24.83 -14.48 5.34
CA GLY A 136 -24.56 -15.88 5.66
C GLY A 136 -25.88 -16.60 5.95
N ASP A 137 -25.92 -17.93 5.80
CA ASP A 137 -27.09 -18.74 6.16
C ASP A 137 -27.56 -18.37 7.57
N THR A 138 -28.77 -17.81 7.66
CA THR A 138 -29.33 -17.33 8.92
C THR A 138 -29.79 -18.51 9.76
N VAL A 139 -29.01 -18.88 10.76
CA VAL A 139 -29.50 -19.72 11.87
C VAL A 139 -30.25 -18.81 12.85
N PRO A 140 -31.50 -19.13 13.25
CA PRO A 140 -32.24 -18.34 14.21
C PRO A 140 -31.48 -18.22 15.54
N GLY A 141 -31.13 -16.99 15.95
CA GLY A 141 -30.47 -16.71 17.23
C GLY A 141 -29.00 -16.28 17.17
N GLN A 142 -28.36 -16.30 15.99
CA GLN A 142 -26.96 -15.90 15.83
C GLN A 142 -26.85 -14.55 15.11
N LYS A 143 -26.05 -13.60 15.66
CA LYS A 143 -25.77 -12.31 14.99
C LYS A 143 -25.19 -12.62 13.60
N SER A 144 -25.88 -12.16 12.55
CA SER A 144 -25.37 -12.28 11.18
C SER A 144 -24.03 -11.55 11.08
N VAL A 145 -22.95 -12.31 10.93
CA VAL A 145 -21.60 -11.75 10.70
C VAL A 145 -21.46 -11.57 9.19
N ASP A 146 -21.22 -10.34 8.75
CA ASP A 146 -21.00 -10.01 7.33
C ASP A 146 -19.82 -10.83 6.77
N PRO A 147 -20.07 -11.77 5.82
CA PRO A 147 -19.03 -12.65 5.30
C PRO A 147 -17.86 -11.91 4.67
N ARG A 148 -18.09 -10.71 4.12
CA ARG A 148 -17.03 -9.88 3.52
C ARG A 148 -16.09 -9.32 4.57
N LYS A 149 -16.63 -8.91 5.73
CA LYS A 149 -15.81 -8.44 6.86
C LYS A 149 -14.96 -9.58 7.42
N THR A 150 -15.54 -10.77 7.57
CA THR A 150 -14.81 -11.98 7.99
C THR A 150 -13.71 -12.32 6.99
N TRP A 151 -14.03 -12.33 5.69
CA TRP A 151 -13.06 -12.60 4.65
C TRP A 151 -11.89 -11.60 4.67
N TRP A 152 -12.16 -10.31 4.83
CA TRP A 152 -11.11 -9.30 4.96
C TRP A 152 -10.26 -9.51 6.21
N GLN A 153 -10.85 -9.85 7.35
CA GLN A 153 -10.09 -10.16 8.57
C GLN A 153 -9.15 -11.36 8.38
N THR A 154 -9.56 -12.34 7.58
CA THR A 154 -8.76 -13.53 7.26
C THR A 154 -7.64 -13.23 6.25
N PHE A 155 -7.93 -12.50 5.17
CA PHE A 155 -7.02 -12.38 4.03
C PHE A 155 -6.39 -11.00 3.83
N GLY A 156 -6.90 -9.95 4.49
CA GLY A 156 -6.29 -8.62 4.52
C GLY A 156 -4.79 -8.64 4.87
N PRO A 157 -4.34 -9.43 5.86
CA PRO A 157 -2.91 -9.61 6.13
C PRO A 157 -2.12 -10.14 4.93
N SER A 158 -2.67 -11.11 4.18
CA SER A 158 -2.01 -11.68 2.99
C SER A 158 -1.95 -10.69 1.82
N ILE A 159 -2.95 -9.81 1.68
CA ILE A 159 -2.92 -8.72 0.67
C ILE A 159 -1.78 -7.76 1.00
N TRP A 160 -1.66 -7.34 2.26
CA TRP A 160 -0.54 -6.51 2.72
C TRP A 160 0.83 -7.17 2.52
N GLU A 161 0.95 -8.47 2.86
CA GLU A 161 2.18 -9.25 2.58
C GLU A 161 2.53 -9.25 1.09
N GLY A 162 1.53 -9.36 0.20
CA GLY A 162 1.70 -9.24 -1.24
C GLY A 162 2.23 -7.86 -1.67
N MET A 163 1.68 -6.79 -1.12
CA MET A 163 2.13 -5.41 -1.37
C MET A 163 3.60 -5.22 -0.94
N ILE A 164 3.98 -5.71 0.25
CA ILE A 164 5.37 -5.62 0.73
C ILE A 164 6.30 -6.46 -0.14
N CYS A 165 5.91 -7.68 -0.53
CA CYS A 165 6.71 -8.52 -1.43
C CYS A 165 6.96 -7.85 -2.78
N ALA A 166 6.01 -7.06 -3.30
CA ALA A 166 6.15 -6.35 -4.57
C ALA A 166 7.34 -5.38 -4.59
N LEU A 167 7.72 -4.82 -3.43
CA LEU A 167 8.85 -3.89 -3.30
C LEU A 167 10.22 -4.56 -3.53
N SER A 168 10.28 -5.89 -3.49
CA SER A 168 11.51 -6.62 -3.81
C SER A 168 11.80 -6.70 -5.31
N TYR A 169 10.88 -6.27 -6.17
CA TYR A 169 11.06 -6.32 -7.61
C TYR A 169 11.66 -5.04 -8.16
N ASP A 170 12.62 -5.19 -9.07
CA ASP A 170 13.28 -4.10 -9.78
C ASP A 170 12.30 -3.49 -10.80
N THR A 171 12.08 -2.18 -10.69
CA THR A 171 11.18 -1.42 -11.57
C THR A 171 11.92 -0.73 -12.73
N ASP A 172 13.25 -0.68 -12.70
CA ASP A 172 14.06 0.17 -13.58
C ASP A 172 14.71 -0.62 -14.74
N LYS A 173 14.72 -1.96 -14.68
CA LYS A 173 15.26 -2.83 -15.74
C LYS A 173 14.15 -3.43 -16.60
N THR A 174 13.94 -2.88 -17.80
CA THR A 174 12.97 -3.40 -18.77
C THR A 174 13.58 -3.72 -20.14
N ASP A 175 14.86 -4.08 -20.23
CA ASP A 175 15.47 -4.48 -21.50
C ASP A 175 15.07 -5.91 -21.94
N ASP A 176 14.69 -6.79 -20.99
CA ASP A 176 14.44 -8.23 -21.27
C ASP A 176 12.96 -8.66 -21.14
N LYS A 177 12.00 -7.73 -21.04
CA LYS A 177 10.56 -8.02 -20.75
C LYS A 177 10.29 -8.84 -19.47
N LYS A 178 11.30 -9.12 -18.63
CA LYS A 178 11.18 -9.86 -17.37
C LYS A 178 11.56 -8.97 -16.19
N ILE A 179 10.62 -8.80 -15.28
CA ILE A 179 10.83 -8.13 -14.00
C ILE A 179 11.81 -9.00 -13.17
N LYS A 180 12.91 -8.41 -12.70
CA LYS A 180 13.91 -9.10 -11.88
C LYS A 180 13.62 -8.87 -10.40
N LYS A 181 13.69 -9.93 -9.59
CA LYS A 181 13.53 -9.84 -8.14
C LYS A 181 14.88 -9.64 -7.48
N ASN A 182 14.98 -8.73 -6.52
CA ASN A 182 16.15 -8.53 -5.68
C ASN A 182 16.02 -9.40 -4.41
N GLU A 183 16.77 -10.51 -4.37
CA GLU A 183 16.72 -11.48 -3.27
C GLU A 183 17.17 -10.90 -1.93
N GLN A 184 18.07 -9.91 -1.93
CA GLN A 184 18.54 -9.25 -0.71
C GLN A 184 17.42 -8.40 -0.10
N VAL A 185 16.71 -7.64 -0.93
CA VAL A 185 15.54 -6.85 -0.50
C VAL A 185 14.44 -7.79 -0.02
N GLU A 186 14.13 -8.86 -0.76
CA GLU A 186 13.13 -9.85 -0.37
C GLU A 186 13.43 -10.45 1.01
N THR A 187 14.68 -10.83 1.26
CA THR A 187 15.09 -11.42 2.54
C THR A 187 14.88 -10.44 3.69
N LYS A 188 15.32 -9.18 3.54
CA LYS A 188 15.13 -8.13 4.57
C LYS A 188 13.66 -7.84 4.84
N LEU A 189 12.85 -7.74 3.79
CA LEU A 189 11.42 -7.51 3.93
C LEU A 189 10.70 -8.70 4.59
N LYS A 190 11.07 -9.95 4.25
CA LYS A 190 10.55 -11.15 4.91
C LYS A 190 10.90 -11.18 6.40
N GLU A 191 12.10 -10.75 6.78
CA GLU A 191 12.48 -10.62 8.19
C GLU A 191 11.62 -9.60 8.92
N LYS A 192 11.37 -8.44 8.30
CA LYS A 192 10.47 -7.40 8.84
C LYS A 192 8.98 -7.80 8.81
N LEU A 193 8.59 -8.81 8.05
CA LEU A 193 7.21 -9.34 7.98
C LEU A 193 6.90 -10.45 9.01
N LYS A 194 7.89 -10.94 9.77
CA LYS A 194 7.71 -12.06 10.72
C LYS A 194 6.54 -11.81 11.69
N LYS A 195 5.72 -12.84 11.94
CA LYS A 195 4.47 -12.74 12.71
C LYS A 195 4.62 -12.30 14.17
N GLU A 196 5.69 -12.73 14.82
CA GLU A 196 5.86 -12.50 16.26
C GLU A 196 6.18 -11.02 16.52
N ASN A 197 7.16 -10.44 15.83
CA ASN A 197 7.67 -9.09 16.14
C ASN A 197 8.05 -8.26 14.90
N GLY A 198 7.65 -8.68 13.69
CA GLY A 198 8.04 -8.01 12.46
C GLY A 198 7.48 -6.59 12.40
N GLU A 199 8.33 -5.60 12.13
CA GLU A 199 7.96 -4.18 12.00
C GLU A 199 6.87 -3.96 10.95
N TYR A 200 6.90 -4.72 9.86
CA TYR A 200 5.95 -4.63 8.74
C TYR A 200 4.84 -5.66 8.80
N HIS A 201 4.77 -6.46 9.87
CA HIS A 201 3.64 -7.36 10.07
C HIS A 201 2.33 -6.57 10.19
N TYR A 202 1.25 -7.06 9.58
CA TYR A 202 -0.04 -6.36 9.44
C TYR A 202 -0.62 -5.79 10.74
N LYS A 203 -0.38 -6.46 11.87
CA LYS A 203 -0.85 -6.00 13.19
C LYS A 203 0.09 -4.97 13.83
N ASN A 204 1.36 -4.99 13.49
CA ASN A 204 2.42 -4.26 14.16
C ASN A 204 2.74 -2.94 13.45
N VAL A 205 2.67 -2.93 12.12
CA VAL A 205 3.06 -1.78 11.31
C VAL A 205 2.17 -0.57 11.60
N VAL A 206 2.82 0.57 11.77
CA VAL A 206 2.20 1.85 12.10
C VAL A 206 2.64 2.94 11.11
N LEU A 207 1.79 3.94 10.94
CA LEU A 207 2.20 5.25 10.42
C LEU A 207 2.61 6.14 11.60
N LYS A 208 3.77 6.78 11.46
CA LYS A 208 4.19 7.88 12.34
C LYS A 208 3.63 9.17 11.74
N ASP A 209 3.01 10.02 12.55
CA ASP A 209 2.59 11.33 12.11
C ASP A 209 3.75 12.31 12.25
N GLU A 210 4.30 12.73 11.10
CA GLU A 210 5.38 13.72 11.01
C GLU A 210 4.85 15.13 10.74
N ASN A 211 3.69 15.49 11.30
CA ASN A 211 3.16 16.84 11.18
C ASN A 211 3.59 17.69 12.39
N SER A 212 4.73 18.38 12.27
CA SER A 212 4.95 19.66 12.94
C SER A 212 6.03 20.48 12.22
N GLY A 213 5.84 20.69 10.91
CA GLY A 213 6.25 21.96 10.32
C GLY A 213 5.24 23.02 10.76
N THR A 214 5.71 24.08 11.43
CA THR A 214 4.97 25.20 12.07
C THR A 214 4.50 24.96 13.51
N ASP A 215 4.82 25.93 14.38
CA ASP A 215 4.59 26.03 15.84
C ASP A 215 3.11 25.94 16.26
N GLY A 216 2.49 24.78 16.08
CA GLY A 216 1.21 24.40 16.67
C GLY A 216 1.40 23.41 17.83
N PRO A 217 0.44 23.29 18.77
CA PRO A 217 0.55 22.31 19.85
C PRO A 217 0.68 20.91 19.25
N LYS A 218 1.82 20.24 19.52
CA LYS A 218 2.06 18.85 19.16
C LYS A 218 0.88 18.00 19.65
N SER A 219 0.02 17.56 18.73
CA SER A 219 -0.91 16.49 19.05
C SER A 219 -0.05 15.24 19.30
N THR A 220 0.04 14.81 20.55
CA THR A 220 0.62 13.53 20.98
C THR A 220 -0.30 12.39 20.55
N GLU A 221 -0.62 12.33 19.25
CA GLU A 221 -1.44 11.27 18.69
C GLU A 221 -0.62 9.98 18.61
N ALA A 222 -1.15 8.93 19.25
CA ALA A 222 -0.53 7.62 19.26
C ALA A 222 -0.41 7.09 17.82
N PRO A 223 0.71 6.43 17.47
CA PRO A 223 0.93 5.90 16.12
C PRO A 223 -0.23 5.01 15.67
N THR A 224 -0.70 5.20 14.45
CA THR A 224 -1.87 4.47 13.94
C THR A 224 -1.45 3.16 13.28
N HIS A 225 -1.87 2.04 13.86
CA HIS A 225 -1.66 0.70 13.30
C HIS A 225 -2.46 0.48 12.01
N LEU A 226 -1.87 -0.20 11.02
CA LEU A 226 -2.52 -0.54 9.75
C LEU A 226 -3.85 -1.26 9.94
N SER A 227 -3.86 -2.26 10.83
CA SER A 227 -5.07 -3.03 11.15
C SER A 227 -6.25 -2.17 11.66
N LYS A 228 -5.96 -1.00 12.24
CA LYS A 228 -6.96 -0.02 12.66
C LYS A 228 -7.21 1.03 11.57
N PHE A 229 -6.16 1.46 10.87
CA PHE A 229 -6.21 2.44 9.80
C PHE A 229 -7.22 2.04 8.73
N VAL A 230 -7.10 0.82 8.19
CA VAL A 230 -8.00 0.35 7.12
C VAL A 230 -9.46 0.28 7.57
N LEU A 231 -9.75 0.23 8.87
CA LEU A 231 -11.12 0.18 9.37
C LEU A 231 -11.79 1.56 9.39
N ARG A 232 -10.99 2.63 9.43
CA ARG A 232 -11.47 4.01 9.52
C ARG A 232 -12.18 4.40 8.22
N PRO A 233 -13.26 5.17 8.29
CA PRO A 233 -13.75 5.86 7.10
C PRO A 233 -12.62 6.73 6.53
N PRO A 234 -12.51 6.87 5.21
CA PRO A 234 -11.70 7.92 4.60
C PRO A 234 -12.02 9.28 5.24
N TYR A 235 -10.99 9.90 5.81
CA TYR A 235 -11.08 11.24 6.39
C TYR A 235 -10.70 12.24 5.31
N PHE A 236 -11.59 13.19 5.04
CA PHE A 236 -11.30 14.45 4.35
C PHE A 236 -11.25 15.58 5.37
#